data_AF-A0A9P5U2C2-F1
#
_entry.id   AF-A0A9P5U2C2-F1
#
_cell.length_a   1.000
_cell.length_b   1.000
_cell.length_c   1.000
_cell.angle_alpha   90.00
_cell.angle_beta   90.00
_cell.angle_gamma   90.00
#
_symmetry.space_group_name_H-M   'P 1'
#
loop_
_entity.id
_entity.type
_entity.pdbx_description
1 polymer ?
#
loop_
_entity_poly.entity_id
_entity_poly.type
_entity_poly.pdbx_seq_one_letter_code
_entity_poly.pdbx_strand_id
1 'polypeptide(L)'
;VPNFIGPPLPRPDKEDWEFYCCTILTLFKPWRTGKDLKADEESWHESFENYEFGEKELLYIKNMNLRYECLDARDDFQAQMKAGNQS
;
A
#
# COMPACT_ATOMS: atom_id res chain seq x y z
N VAL A 1 17.69 -5.17 6.01
CA VAL A 1 16.49 -5.07 5.16
C VAL A 1 15.32 -5.62 5.97
N PRO A 2 14.24 -4.85 6.22
CA PRO A 2 13.07 -5.37 6.94
C PRO A 2 12.45 -6.53 6.16
N ASN A 3 12.12 -7.62 6.86
CA ASN A 3 11.46 -8.80 6.29
C ASN A 3 10.04 -8.86 6.83
N PHE A 4 9.05 -8.49 6.01
CA PHE A 4 7.65 -8.48 6.40
C PHE A 4 7.08 -9.90 6.32
N ILE A 5 6.70 -10.46 7.48
CA ILE A 5 5.99 -11.75 7.57
C ILE A 5 4.52 -11.45 7.87
N GLY A 6 3.64 -11.66 6.90
CA GLY A 6 2.21 -11.35 7.01
C GLY A 6 1.49 -11.41 5.66
N PRO A 7 0.16 -11.16 5.65
CA PRO A 7 -0.60 -10.96 4.43
C PRO A 7 0.04 -9.87 3.54
N PRO A 8 -0.17 -9.92 2.22
CA PRO A 8 0.35 -8.90 1.31
C PRO A 8 -0.09 -7.51 1.79
N LEU A 9 0.81 -6.53 1.68
CA LEU A 9 0.50 -5.14 1.99
C LEU A 9 -0.68 -4.66 1.15
N PRO A 10 -1.54 -3.78 1.70
CA PRO A 10 -2.71 -3.31 1.00
C PRO A 10 -2.34 -2.59 -0.29
N ARG A 11 -3.16 -2.79 -1.31
CA ARG A 11 -3.01 -2.16 -2.62
C ARG A 11 -3.90 -0.92 -2.74
N PRO A 12 -3.37 0.21 -3.24
CA PRO A 12 -4.15 1.45 -3.35
C PRO A 12 -5.29 1.37 -4.38
N ASP A 13 -5.22 0.45 -5.34
CA ASP A 13 -6.16 0.32 -6.47
C ASP A 13 -7.22 -0.78 -6.28
N LYS A 14 -7.00 -1.73 -5.36
CA LYS A 14 -7.85 -2.93 -5.20
C LYS A 14 -8.47 -3.09 -3.80
N GLU A 15 -8.03 -2.33 -2.81
CA GLU A 15 -8.50 -2.45 -1.43
C GLU A 15 -9.17 -1.17 -0.91
N ASP A 16 -9.67 -1.23 0.33
CA ASP A 16 -10.20 -0.09 1.06
C ASP A 16 -9.11 0.98 1.24
N TRP A 17 -9.31 2.14 0.61
CA TRP A 17 -8.39 3.28 0.67
C TRP A 17 -8.06 3.68 2.11
N GLU A 18 -9.04 3.62 3.02
CA GLU A 18 -8.82 3.92 4.43
C GLU A 18 -7.85 2.92 5.08
N PHE A 19 -7.95 1.64 4.71
CA PHE A 19 -7.06 0.61 5.20
C PHE A 19 -5.64 0.75 4.64
N TYR A 20 -5.50 1.16 3.38
CA TYR A 20 -4.22 1.52 2.79
C TYR A 20 -3.56 2.68 3.54
N CYS A 21 -4.28 3.79 3.73
CA CYS A 21 -3.80 4.96 4.48
C CYS A 21 -3.35 4.59 5.90
N CYS A 22 -4.18 3.82 6.62
CA CYS A 22 -3.86 3.29 7.95
C CYS A 22 -2.54 2.50 7.95
N THR A 23 -2.36 1.61 6.97
CA THR A 23 -1.17 0.77 6.89
C THR A 23 0.10 1.57 6.60
N ILE A 24 0.04 2.53 5.67
CA ILE A 24 1.20 3.37 5.37
C ILE A 24 1.56 4.26 6.57
N LEU A 25 0.57 4.86 7.22
CA LEU A 25 0.79 5.63 8.46
C LEU A 25 1.43 4.76 9.54
N THR A 26 0.94 3.53 9.75
CA THR A 26 1.48 2.58 10.73
C THR A 26 2.95 2.24 10.47
N LEU A 27 3.38 2.21 9.21
CA LEU A 27 4.75 1.86 8.83
C LEU A 27 5.74 3.03 8.91
N PHE A 28 5.30 4.26 8.59
CA PHE A 28 6.21 5.39 8.37
C PHE A 28 6.01 6.55 9.34
N LYS A 29 4.82 6.74 9.89
CA LYS A 29 4.60 7.75 10.94
C LYS A 29 5.16 7.19 12.25
N PRO A 30 5.91 7.95 13.06
CA PRO A 30 6.29 7.49 14.40
C PRO A 30 5.08 7.47 15.34
N TRP A 31 4.81 6.35 16.01
CA TRP A 31 3.69 6.22 16.95
C TRP A 31 3.99 5.32 18.13
N ARG A 32 3.27 5.52 19.24
CA ARG A 32 3.22 4.61 20.39
C ARG A 32 1.80 4.12 20.65
N THR A 33 0.81 4.88 20.22
CA THR A 33 -0.62 4.60 20.34
C THR A 33 -1.34 4.94 19.04
N GLY A 34 -2.55 4.41 18.84
CA GLY A 34 -3.35 4.73 17.65
C GLY A 34 -3.68 6.22 17.49
N LYS A 35 -3.70 6.98 18.60
CA LYS A 35 -3.95 8.44 18.57
C LYS A 35 -2.79 9.24 17.99
N ASP A 36 -1.58 8.69 18.00
CA ASP A 36 -0.44 9.30 17.30
C ASP A 36 -0.58 9.13 15.78
N LEU A 37 -1.28 8.06 15.35
CA LEU A 37 -1.52 7.80 13.95
C LEU A 37 -2.67 8.63 13.41
N LYS A 38 -3.80 8.70 14.13
CA LYS A 38 -5.03 9.38 13.69
C LYS A 38 -5.77 10.05 14.85
N ALA A 39 -6.24 11.29 14.69
CA ALA A 39 -7.19 11.91 15.63
C ALA A 39 -8.55 11.18 15.64
N ASP A 40 -9.34 11.34 16.71
CA ASP A 40 -10.61 10.59 16.83
C ASP A 40 -11.63 11.03 15.75
N GLU A 41 -11.63 12.31 15.39
CA GLU A 41 -12.56 12.92 14.42
C GLU A 41 -12.08 12.95 12.96
N GLU A 42 -10.79 12.66 12.69
CA GLU A 42 -10.27 12.64 11.31
C GLU A 42 -10.39 11.24 10.68
N SER A 43 -10.45 11.15 9.36
CA SER A 43 -10.34 9.89 8.61
C SER A 43 -8.89 9.45 8.44
N TRP A 44 -8.65 8.18 8.09
CA TRP A 44 -7.29 7.72 7.82
C TRP A 44 -6.72 8.41 6.59
N HIS A 45 -7.57 8.71 5.61
CA HIS A 45 -7.19 9.49 4.44
C HIS A 45 -6.72 10.90 4.82
N GLU A 46 -7.49 11.65 5.61
CA GLU A 46 -7.10 13.00 6.04
C GLU A 46 -5.80 12.97 6.82
N SER A 47 -5.62 12.00 7.72
CA SER A 47 -4.37 11.85 8.46
C SER A 47 -3.16 11.55 7.57
N PHE A 48 -3.38 10.77 6.51
CA PHE A 48 -2.37 10.44 5.52
C PHE A 48 -1.97 11.66 4.69
N GLU A 49 -2.94 12.45 4.22
CA GLU A 49 -2.68 13.69 3.47
C GLU A 49 -1.96 14.74 4.32
N ASN A 50 -2.26 14.79 5.62
CA ASN A 50 -1.64 15.73 6.56
C ASN A 50 -0.24 15.31 7.03
N TYR A 51 0.18 14.06 6.79
CA TYR A 51 1.50 13.59 7.18
C TYR A 51 2.54 13.84 6.08
N GLU A 52 3.57 14.61 6.42
CA GLU A 52 4.68 14.87 5.52
C GLU A 52 5.66 13.68 5.51
N PHE A 53 5.56 12.84 4.48
CA PHE A 53 6.51 11.76 4.24
C PHE A 53 7.86 12.31 3.72
N GLY A 54 8.96 11.79 4.26
CA GLY A 54 10.29 12.08 3.74
C GLY A 54 10.56 11.43 2.38
N GLU A 55 11.52 11.95 1.62
CA GLU A 55 11.85 11.45 0.27
C GLU A 55 12.15 9.94 0.23
N LYS A 56 12.84 9.42 1.26
CA LYS A 56 13.13 7.98 1.37
C LYS A 56 11.87 7.16 1.65
N GLU A 57 10.95 7.68 2.45
CA GLU A 57 9.69 7.02 2.79
C GLU A 57 8.79 6.96 1.55
N LEU A 58 8.68 8.07 0.82
CA LEU A 58 7.99 8.13 -0.48
C LEU A 58 8.59 7.14 -1.49
N LEU A 59 9.91 7.01 -1.54
CA LEU A 59 10.57 6.01 -2.39
C LEU A 59 10.19 4.58 -1.99
N TYR A 60 10.13 4.28 -0.69
CA TYR A 60 9.69 2.97 -0.21
C TYR A 60 8.22 2.71 -0.53
N ILE A 61 7.33 3.67 -0.26
CA ILE A 61 5.90 3.58 -0.59
C ILE A 61 5.72 3.31 -2.09
N LYS A 62 6.42 4.08 -2.94
CA LYS A 62 6.41 3.87 -4.39
C LYS A 62 6.89 2.47 -4.78
N ASN A 63 7.98 1.98 -4.19
CA ASN A 63 8.51 0.65 -4.49
C ASN A 63 7.56 -0.48 -4.04
N MET A 64 6.86 -0.29 -2.92
CA MET A 64 5.82 -1.22 -2.47
C MET A 64 4.67 -1.28 -3.48
N ASN A 65 4.25 -0.13 -4.01
CA ASN A 65 3.19 -0.06 -5.03
C ASN A 65 3.64 -0.60 -6.40
N LEU A 66 4.86 -0.27 -6.84
CA LEU A 66 5.42 -0.71 -8.12
C LEU A 66 5.54 -2.24 -8.21
N ARG A 67 5.84 -2.91 -7.09
CA ARG A 67 5.88 -4.38 -7.04
C ARG A 67 4.52 -4.97 -7.44
N TYR A 68 3.43 -4.33 -7.07
CA TYR A 68 2.09 -4.77 -7.45
C TYR A 68 1.79 -4.51 -8.92
N GLU A 69 2.16 -3.35 -9.46
CA GLU A 69 1.99 -3.06 -10.89
C GLU A 69 2.68 -4.12 -11.77
N CYS A 70 3.88 -4.55 -11.39
CA CYS A 70 4.62 -5.58 -12.11
C CYS A 70 4.02 -6.99 -11.93
N LEU A 71 3.47 -7.30 -10.75
CA LEU A 71 2.78 -8.57 -10.50
C LEU A 71 1.48 -8.65 -11.31
N ASP A 72 0.68 -7.59 -11.31
CA ASP A 72 -0.57 -7.52 -12.06
C ASP A 72 -0.31 -7.56 -13.58
N ALA A 73 0.66 -6.80 -14.09
CA ALA A 73 1.03 -6.85 -15.52
C ALA A 73 1.48 -8.25 -15.98
N ARG A 74 2.22 -8.97 -15.13
CA ARG A 74 2.63 -10.36 -15.41
C ARG A 74 1.43 -11.30 -15.40
N ASP A 75 0.56 -11.19 -14.41
CA ASP A 75 -0.57 -12.09 -14.25
C ASP A 75 -1.62 -11.85 -15.37
N ASP A 76 -1.80 -10.59 -15.82
CA ASP A 76 -2.61 -10.24 -16.99
C ASP A 76 -2.05 -10.86 -18.28
N PHE A 77 -0.73 -10.79 -18.49
CA PHE A 77 -0.08 -11.44 -19.63
C PHE A 77 -0.29 -12.96 -19.60
N GLN A 78 -0.17 -13.59 -18.42
CA GLN A 78 -0.42 -15.02 -18.27
C GLN A 78 -1.88 -15.41 -18.48
N ALA A 79 -2.84 -14.58 -18.04
CA ALA A 79 -4.26 -14.79 -18.25
C ALA A 79 -4.62 -14.70 -19.74
N GLN A 80 -4.09 -13.70 -20.46
CA GLN A 80 -4.26 -13.54 -21.91
C GLN A 80 -3.68 -14.73 -22.68
N MET A 81 -2.49 -15.21 -22.31
CA MET A 81 -1.85 -16.38 -22.94
C MET A 81 -2.64 -17.68 -22.69
N LYS A 82 -3.23 -17.86 -21.50
CA LYS A 82 -4.09 -19.03 -21.21
C LYS A 82 -5.43 -18.98 -21.95
N ALA A 83 -6.02 -17.79 -22.10
CA ALA A 83 -7.25 -17.60 -22.85
C ALA A 83 -7.05 -17.83 -24.37
N GLY A 84 -5.90 -17.39 -24.91
CA GLY A 84 -5.57 -17.60 -26.33
C GLY A 84 -5.19 -19.04 -26.70
N ASN A 85 -4.79 -19.88 -25.74
CA ASN A 85 -4.44 -21.29 -25.96
C ASN A 85 -5.63 -22.27 -25.88
N GLN A 86 -6.86 -21.77 -25.68
CA GLN A 86 -8.09 -22.59 -25.66
C GLN A 86 -8.97 -22.39 -26.92
N SER A 87 -8.41 -21.80 -27.98
CA SER A 87 -9.07 -21.61 -29.29
C SER A 87 -8.58 -22.62 -30.32
#